data_AF-A0A352IXP1-F1
#
_entry.id   AF-A0A352IXP1-F1
#
_cell.length_a   1.000
_cell.length_b   1.000
_cell.length_c   1.000
_cell.angle_alpha   90.00
_cell.angle_beta   90.00
_cell.angle_gamma   90.00
#
_symmetry.space_group_name_H-M   'P 1'
#
loop_
_entity.id
_entity.type
_entity.pdbx_description
1 polymer ?
#
loop_
_entity_poly.entity_id
_entity_poly.type
_entity_poly.pdbx_seq_one_letter_code
_entity_poly.pdbx_strand_id
1 'polypeptide(L)'
;MSNTAEIQCPRSISEEDRARAQIYQLLGVLLVDPPSSELLKGLASLQGDETPLGSACKNLAALAERTNPYDAEREFNNLFVGLGRGELLPYASYYLTGFLNEKPLAELRTDLMTRGIKSRSDVKEPEDHIGTLCEIMAGIITGEFPCDSGLPSQKAFFDAHLAKWAALFFTDLEEAQSAIFYAPVGSLGRAFMAVEADAFAIQ
;
A
#
# COMPACT_ATOMS: atom_id res chain seq x y z
N MET A 1 35.59 -32.38 -2.82
CA MET A 1 35.53 -30.97 -3.27
C MET A 1 34.10 -30.72 -3.74
N SER A 2 33.22 -30.34 -2.81
CA SER A 2 31.86 -29.94 -3.14
C SER A 2 31.87 -28.42 -3.23
N ASN A 3 31.65 -27.87 -4.41
CA ASN A 3 31.42 -26.43 -4.54
C ASN A 3 30.02 -26.20 -5.08
N THR A 4 29.16 -25.87 -4.14
CA THR A 4 27.81 -25.36 -4.27
C THR A 4 27.85 -24.03 -5.02
N ALA A 5 27.26 -24.01 -6.21
CA ALA A 5 26.75 -22.80 -6.83
C ALA A 5 25.49 -23.21 -7.58
N GLU A 6 24.45 -23.56 -6.82
CA GLU A 6 23.09 -23.40 -7.33
C GLU A 6 22.89 -21.89 -7.44
N ILE A 7 23.19 -21.37 -8.63
CA ILE A 7 22.77 -20.05 -9.05
C ILE A 7 21.26 -20.07 -8.92
N GLN A 8 20.75 -19.43 -7.87
CA GLN A 8 19.33 -19.32 -7.61
C GLN A 8 18.75 -18.54 -8.79
N CYS A 9 18.12 -19.26 -9.72
CA CYS A 9 17.46 -18.65 -10.87
C CYS A 9 16.53 -17.54 -10.34
N PRO A 10 16.55 -16.34 -10.93
CA PRO A 10 15.57 -15.32 -10.56
C PRO A 10 14.18 -15.94 -10.72
N ARG A 11 13.41 -15.96 -9.63
CA ARG A 11 12.02 -16.44 -9.63
C ARG A 11 11.29 -15.69 -10.75
N SER A 12 10.73 -16.42 -11.71
CA SER A 12 9.82 -15.81 -12.68
C SER A 12 8.57 -15.35 -11.90
N ILE A 13 8.36 -14.05 -11.81
CA ILE A 13 7.17 -13.45 -11.18
C ILE A 13 5.95 -13.86 -12.01
N SER A 14 4.96 -14.49 -11.37
CA SER A 14 3.71 -14.86 -12.03
C SER A 14 2.93 -13.62 -12.46
N GLU A 15 1.98 -13.76 -13.38
CA GLU A 15 1.09 -12.65 -13.76
C GLU A 15 0.25 -12.17 -12.57
N GLU A 16 -0.13 -13.09 -11.68
CA GLU A 16 -0.85 -12.79 -10.44
C GLU A 16 0.01 -11.96 -9.48
N ASP A 17 1.25 -12.38 -9.18
CA ASP A 17 2.17 -11.63 -8.32
C ASP A 17 2.44 -10.24 -8.90
N ARG A 18 2.58 -10.13 -10.23
CA ARG A 18 2.73 -8.84 -10.91
C ARG A 18 1.51 -7.94 -10.72
N ALA A 19 0.31 -8.47 -10.89
CA ALA A 19 -0.92 -7.70 -10.72
C ALA A 19 -1.10 -7.24 -9.26
N ARG A 20 -0.82 -8.12 -8.28
CA ARG A 20 -0.85 -7.79 -6.86
C ARG A 20 0.15 -6.67 -6.52
N ALA A 21 1.40 -6.81 -6.97
CA ALA A 21 2.43 -5.80 -6.75
C ALA A 21 2.06 -4.44 -7.37
N GLN A 22 1.44 -4.42 -8.55
CA GLN A 22 0.98 -3.19 -9.21
C GLN A 22 -0.11 -2.47 -8.41
N ILE A 23 -1.03 -3.19 -7.77
CA ILE A 23 -2.06 -2.57 -6.92
C ILE A 23 -1.41 -1.99 -5.66
N TYR A 24 -0.49 -2.73 -5.01
CA TYR A 24 0.28 -2.19 -3.89
C TYR A 24 1.07 -0.93 -4.28
N GLN A 25 1.75 -0.91 -5.42
CA GLN A 25 2.46 0.27 -5.92
C GLN A 25 1.50 1.44 -6.14
N LEU A 26 0.33 1.19 -6.74
CA LEU A 26 -0.67 2.22 -6.98
C LEU A 26 -1.17 2.85 -5.67
N LEU A 27 -1.49 2.02 -4.68
CA LEU A 27 -1.89 2.48 -3.35
C LEU A 27 -0.77 3.25 -2.66
N GLY A 28 0.47 2.77 -2.76
CA GLY A 28 1.66 3.46 -2.24
C GLY A 28 1.78 4.88 -2.77
N VAL A 29 1.79 5.03 -4.10
CA VAL A 29 1.93 6.33 -4.76
C VAL A 29 0.79 7.28 -4.39
N LEU A 30 -0.46 6.80 -4.36
CA LEU A 30 -1.62 7.65 -4.08
C LEU A 30 -1.65 8.16 -2.64
N LEU A 31 -1.08 7.42 -1.69
CA LEU A 31 -1.17 7.71 -0.26
C LEU A 31 0.04 8.47 0.28
N VAL A 32 1.15 8.52 -0.47
CA VAL A 32 2.37 9.26 -0.07
C VAL A 32 2.35 10.70 -0.55
N ASP A 33 1.82 10.97 -1.75
CA ASP A 33 1.79 12.29 -2.34
C ASP A 33 0.48 12.53 -3.12
N PRO A 34 0.06 13.80 -3.30
CA PRO A 34 -1.09 14.11 -4.14
C PRO A 34 -0.83 13.76 -5.61
N PRO A 35 -1.83 13.23 -6.35
CA PRO A 35 -1.62 12.74 -7.70
C PRO A 35 -1.37 13.87 -8.71
N SER A 36 -0.37 13.69 -9.58
CA SER A 36 -0.10 14.60 -10.69
C SER A 36 -1.16 14.50 -11.80
N SER A 37 -1.14 15.44 -12.75
CA SER A 37 -2.00 15.39 -13.94
C SER A 37 -1.80 14.10 -14.74
N GLU A 38 -0.55 13.63 -14.85
CA GLU A 38 -0.18 12.40 -15.54
C GLU A 38 -0.74 11.17 -14.82
N LEU A 39 -0.64 11.12 -13.49
CA LEU A 39 -1.19 10.02 -12.71
C LEU A 39 -2.72 9.97 -12.82
N LEU A 40 -3.41 11.11 -12.71
CA LEU A 40 -4.86 11.19 -12.89
C LEU A 40 -5.30 10.69 -14.28
N LYS A 41 -4.57 11.08 -15.35
CA LYS A 41 -4.83 10.56 -16.70
C LYS A 41 -4.62 9.05 -16.80
N GLY A 42 -3.59 8.53 -16.15
CA GLY A 42 -3.33 7.09 -16.06
C GLY A 42 -4.49 6.36 -15.37
N LEU A 43 -4.90 6.85 -14.21
CA LEU A 43 -6.02 6.32 -13.43
C LEU A 43 -7.35 6.33 -14.20
N ALA A 44 -7.60 7.37 -14.99
CA ALA A 44 -8.81 7.47 -15.82
C ALA A 44 -8.91 6.35 -16.89
N SER A 45 -7.81 5.66 -17.18
CA SER A 45 -7.79 4.51 -18.10
C SER A 45 -7.95 3.15 -17.42
N LEU A 46 -8.06 3.12 -16.08
CA LEU A 46 -8.29 1.87 -15.36
C LEU A 46 -9.61 1.23 -15.80
N GLN A 47 -9.56 -0.10 -15.87
CA GLN A 47 -10.72 -0.94 -16.13
C GLN A 47 -11.01 -1.79 -14.90
N GLY A 48 -12.21 -2.35 -14.86
CA GLY A 48 -12.59 -3.28 -13.82
C GLY A 48 -13.71 -4.20 -14.29
N ASP A 49 -13.91 -5.29 -13.58
CA ASP A 49 -15.04 -6.20 -13.75
C ASP A 49 -16.14 -5.89 -12.73
N GLU A 50 -17.03 -6.85 -12.47
CA GLU A 50 -18.15 -6.72 -11.52
C GLU A 50 -17.77 -7.19 -10.11
N THR A 51 -16.49 -7.50 -9.85
CA THR A 51 -16.03 -7.79 -8.49
C THR A 51 -16.00 -6.51 -7.66
N PRO A 52 -15.92 -6.59 -6.31
CA PRO A 52 -15.74 -5.41 -5.47
C PRO A 52 -14.49 -4.60 -5.86
N LEU A 53 -13.38 -5.29 -6.17
CA LEU A 53 -12.14 -4.66 -6.61
C LEU A 53 -12.30 -3.98 -7.98
N GLY A 54 -12.89 -4.67 -8.96
CA GLY A 54 -13.15 -4.11 -10.28
C GLY A 54 -14.10 -2.91 -10.26
N SER A 55 -15.14 -2.96 -9.42
CA SER A 55 -16.07 -1.85 -9.22
C SER A 55 -15.36 -0.63 -8.60
N ALA A 56 -14.47 -0.85 -7.63
CA ALA A 56 -13.66 0.23 -7.06
C ALA A 56 -12.71 0.86 -8.09
N CYS A 57 -12.07 0.05 -8.95
CA CYS A 57 -11.26 0.55 -10.06
C CYS A 57 -12.06 1.44 -11.03
N LYS A 58 -13.28 1.02 -11.42
CA LYS A 58 -14.17 1.82 -12.28
C LYS A 58 -14.54 3.16 -11.64
N ASN A 59 -14.86 3.16 -10.35
CA ASN A 59 -15.21 4.37 -9.62
C ASN A 59 -14.02 5.33 -9.51
N LEU A 60 -12.82 4.80 -9.22
CA LEU A 60 -11.58 5.57 -9.20
C LEU A 60 -11.30 6.20 -10.57
N ALA A 61 -11.44 5.44 -11.65
CA ALA A 61 -11.25 5.93 -13.01
C ALA A 61 -12.20 7.10 -13.34
N ALA A 62 -13.49 6.94 -13.01
CA ALA A 62 -14.51 7.95 -13.27
C ALA A 62 -14.28 9.26 -12.49
N LEU A 63 -13.76 9.19 -11.26
CA LEU A 63 -13.37 10.39 -10.52
C LEU A 63 -12.06 10.97 -11.02
N ALA A 64 -11.07 10.14 -11.34
CA ALA A 64 -9.79 10.61 -11.89
C ALA A 64 -9.95 11.43 -13.18
N GLU A 65 -10.91 11.07 -14.05
CA GLU A 65 -11.23 11.83 -15.26
C GLU A 65 -11.74 13.25 -14.98
N ARG A 66 -12.38 13.45 -13.82
CA ARG A 66 -13.08 14.70 -13.45
C ARG A 66 -12.31 15.54 -12.44
N THR A 67 -11.37 14.93 -11.74
CA THR A 67 -10.52 15.58 -10.75
C THR A 67 -9.36 16.30 -11.44
N ASN A 68 -9.10 17.54 -11.04
CA ASN A 68 -7.87 18.23 -11.42
C ASN A 68 -6.82 18.14 -10.29
N PRO A 69 -5.52 18.28 -10.60
CA PRO A 69 -4.45 18.13 -9.61
C PRO A 69 -4.56 19.07 -8.40
N TYR A 70 -5.07 20.30 -8.60
CA TYR A 70 -5.21 21.27 -7.51
C TYR A 70 -6.27 20.82 -6.49
N ASP A 71 -7.41 20.31 -6.96
CA ASP A 71 -8.44 19.78 -6.07
C ASP A 71 -7.97 18.51 -5.34
N ALA A 72 -7.25 17.62 -6.04
CA ALA A 72 -6.66 16.43 -5.43
C ALA A 72 -5.61 16.79 -4.36
N GLU A 73 -4.76 17.77 -4.62
CA GLU A 73 -3.78 18.27 -3.65
C GLU A 73 -4.46 18.89 -2.43
N ARG A 74 -5.50 19.70 -2.63
CA ARG A 74 -6.27 20.27 -1.54
C ARG A 74 -6.94 19.18 -0.69
N GLU A 75 -7.51 18.16 -1.33
CA GLU A 75 -8.11 17.02 -0.66
C GLU A 75 -7.07 16.22 0.14
N PHE A 76 -5.94 15.86 -0.47
CA PHE A 76 -4.82 15.18 0.18
C PHE A 76 -4.34 15.92 1.42
N ASN A 77 -4.17 17.24 1.31
CA ASN A 77 -3.74 18.08 2.43
C ASN A 77 -4.76 18.08 3.59
N ASN A 78 -6.06 18.06 3.30
CA ASN A 78 -7.09 17.96 4.34
C ASN A 78 -7.07 16.58 5.03
N LEU A 79 -6.89 15.52 4.24
CA LEU A 79 -6.92 14.14 4.73
C LEU A 79 -5.68 13.79 5.55
N PHE A 80 -4.48 14.14 5.11
CA PHE A 80 -3.25 13.56 5.66
C PHE A 80 -2.30 14.56 6.29
N VAL A 81 -2.35 15.84 5.91
CA VAL A 81 -1.39 16.85 6.38
C VAL A 81 -2.00 17.71 7.50
N GLY A 82 -3.00 18.54 7.17
CA GLY A 82 -3.72 19.41 8.09
C GLY A 82 -2.87 20.43 8.85
N LEU A 83 -3.49 21.49 9.40
CA LEU A 83 -2.82 22.36 10.36
C LEU A 83 -2.82 21.68 11.74
N GLY A 84 -1.77 20.88 11.98
CA GLY A 84 -1.54 20.15 13.23
C GLY A 84 -1.75 18.64 13.06
N ARG A 85 -2.88 18.23 12.48
CA ARG A 85 -3.18 16.83 12.18
C ARG A 85 -4.18 16.72 11.02
N GLY A 86 -3.88 15.90 10.02
CA GLY A 86 -4.84 15.49 9.01
C GLY A 86 -6.06 14.78 9.61
N GLU A 87 -7.15 14.71 8.84
CA GLU A 87 -8.34 13.94 9.22
C GLU A 87 -7.98 12.49 9.59
N LEU A 88 -7.03 11.90 8.87
CA LEU A 88 -6.50 10.56 9.09
C LEU A 88 -5.00 10.59 9.39
N LEU A 89 -4.56 9.63 10.22
CA LEU A 89 -3.14 9.38 10.47
C LEU A 89 -2.77 8.00 9.91
N PRO A 90 -2.26 7.91 8.68
CA PRO A 90 -2.05 6.67 7.94
C PRO A 90 -0.87 5.81 8.45
N TYR A 91 -0.75 5.62 9.77
CA TYR A 91 0.37 4.94 10.41
C TYR A 91 -0.08 3.73 11.23
N ALA A 92 0.63 2.61 11.11
CA ALA A 92 0.31 1.39 11.85
C ALA A 92 0.33 1.62 13.37
N SER A 93 1.35 2.33 13.87
CA SER A 93 1.47 2.68 15.29
C SER A 93 0.23 3.42 15.79
N TYR A 94 -0.29 4.38 15.01
CA TYR A 94 -1.47 5.12 15.38
C TYR A 94 -2.73 4.25 15.39
N TYR A 95 -2.99 3.48 14.33
CA TYR A 95 -4.19 2.63 14.27
C TYR A 95 -4.19 1.51 15.31
N LEU A 96 -3.02 0.97 15.66
CA LEU A 96 -2.90 -0.15 16.59
C LEU A 96 -2.81 0.28 18.06
N THR A 97 -2.34 1.50 18.35
CA THR A 97 -2.04 1.93 19.73
C THR A 97 -2.64 3.28 20.12
N GLY A 98 -3.08 4.09 19.15
CA GLY A 98 -3.53 5.47 19.35
C GLY A 98 -2.39 6.51 19.37
N PHE A 99 -1.12 6.09 19.27
CA PHE A 99 0.05 6.96 19.32
C PHE A 99 1.05 6.65 18.19
N LEU A 100 1.69 7.68 17.66
CA LEU A 100 2.72 7.56 16.63
C LEU A 100 4.05 7.10 17.23
N ASN A 101 4.88 6.43 16.42
CA ASN A 101 6.24 6.00 16.77
C ASN A 101 6.32 4.99 17.93
N GLU A 102 5.26 4.21 18.10
CA GLU A 102 5.16 3.19 19.15
C GLU A 102 5.73 1.83 18.72
N LYS A 103 5.53 0.83 19.57
CA LYS A 103 5.97 -0.56 19.39
C LYS A 103 5.78 -1.13 17.96
N PRO A 104 4.66 -0.93 17.23
CA PRO A 104 4.53 -1.45 15.86
C PRO A 104 5.62 -0.97 14.90
N LEU A 105 6.05 0.29 14.99
CA LEU A 105 7.13 0.82 14.17
C LEU A 105 8.49 0.19 14.53
N ALA A 106 8.74 -0.07 15.81
CA ALA A 106 9.96 -0.74 16.25
C ALA A 106 10.02 -2.20 15.77
N GLU A 107 8.89 -2.91 15.79
CA GLU A 107 8.75 -4.26 15.25
C GLU A 107 8.97 -4.27 13.74
N LEU A 108 8.39 -3.32 13.01
CA LEU A 108 8.62 -3.14 11.58
C LEU A 108 10.10 -2.92 11.27
N ARG A 109 10.76 -1.97 11.94
CA ARG A 109 12.20 -1.71 11.72
C ARG A 109 13.05 -2.95 11.96
N THR A 110 12.71 -3.73 12.98
CA THR A 110 13.39 -5.00 13.26
C THR A 110 13.22 -5.97 12.10
N ASP A 111 11.99 -6.18 11.62
CA ASP A 111 11.71 -7.07 10.49
C ASP A 111 12.41 -6.61 9.21
N LEU A 112 12.34 -5.33 8.87
CA LEU A 112 13.04 -4.76 7.70
C LEU A 112 14.55 -5.00 7.76
N MET A 113 15.18 -4.81 8.92
CA MET A 113 16.60 -5.14 9.10
C MET A 113 16.88 -6.63 8.87
N THR A 114 16.04 -7.54 9.37
CA THR A 114 16.22 -8.99 9.15
C THR A 114 16.06 -9.38 7.68
N ARG A 115 15.23 -8.65 6.93
CA ARG A 115 14.99 -8.82 5.49
C ARG A 115 16.05 -8.12 4.62
N GLY A 116 16.97 -7.37 5.21
CA GLY A 116 17.98 -6.59 4.48
C GLY A 116 17.40 -5.37 3.75
N ILE A 117 16.18 -4.95 4.12
CA ILE A 117 15.50 -3.78 3.56
C ILE A 117 15.96 -2.56 4.36
N LYS A 118 16.51 -1.57 3.65
CA LYS A 118 17.02 -0.35 4.27
C LYS A 118 16.04 0.79 4.08
N SER A 119 15.78 1.50 5.18
CA SER A 119 15.08 2.77 5.13
C SER A 119 15.91 3.80 4.36
N ARG A 120 15.21 4.65 3.63
CA ARG A 120 15.79 5.77 2.89
C ARG A 120 16.05 6.93 3.83
N SER A 121 17.29 7.39 3.92
CA SER A 121 17.68 8.46 4.85
C SER A 121 17.09 9.84 4.54
N ASP A 122 16.54 10.01 3.34
CA ASP A 122 15.96 11.27 2.85
C ASP A 122 14.44 11.37 3.06
N VAL A 123 13.77 10.28 3.46
CA VAL A 123 12.34 10.25 3.78
C VAL A 123 12.15 10.58 5.27
N LYS A 124 11.25 11.51 5.59
CA LYS A 124 11.02 11.96 6.98
C LYS A 124 9.89 11.19 7.64
N GLU A 125 9.01 10.64 6.84
CA GLU A 125 7.84 9.87 7.23
C GLU A 125 8.31 8.53 7.85
N PRO A 126 7.77 8.16 9.02
CA PRO A 126 8.00 6.84 9.61
C PRO A 126 7.66 5.69 8.64
N GLU A 127 8.42 4.61 8.72
CA GLU A 127 8.29 3.47 7.81
C GLU A 127 6.95 2.72 7.95
N ASP A 128 6.22 2.92 9.05
CA ASP A 128 4.91 2.33 9.30
C ASP A 128 3.74 3.09 8.66
N HIS A 129 4.04 4.06 7.80
CA HIS A 129 3.09 4.69 6.91
C HIS A 129 2.49 3.66 5.94
N ILE A 130 1.16 3.66 5.74
CA ILE A 130 0.46 2.68 4.89
C ILE A 130 0.99 2.65 3.46
N GLY A 131 1.31 3.82 2.89
CA GLY A 131 1.86 3.91 1.54
C GLY A 131 3.24 3.26 1.45
N THR A 132 4.08 3.48 2.45
CA THR A 132 5.42 2.88 2.56
C THR A 132 5.33 1.37 2.74
N LEU A 133 4.39 0.88 3.55
CA LEU A 133 4.15 -0.56 3.69
C LEU A 133 3.68 -1.20 2.37
N CYS A 134 2.85 -0.50 1.59
CA CYS A 134 2.43 -0.97 0.27
C CYS A 134 3.63 -1.04 -0.69
N GLU A 135 4.49 -0.01 -0.72
CA GLU A 135 5.74 -0.04 -1.52
C GLU A 135 6.65 -1.21 -1.13
N ILE A 136 6.84 -1.44 0.17
CA ILE A 136 7.64 -2.55 0.67
C ILE A 136 7.03 -3.90 0.26
N MET A 137 5.71 -4.06 0.42
CA MET A 137 5.05 -5.31 0.02
C MET A 137 5.18 -5.57 -1.47
N ALA A 138 5.02 -4.54 -2.32
CA ALA A 138 5.26 -4.65 -3.74
C ALA A 138 6.70 -5.11 -4.05
N GLY A 139 7.70 -4.50 -3.43
CA GLY A 139 9.11 -4.87 -3.60
C GLY A 139 9.44 -6.29 -3.11
N ILE A 140 8.78 -6.77 -2.06
CA ILE A 140 8.91 -8.17 -1.61
C ILE A 140 8.32 -9.10 -2.67
N ILE A 141 7.13 -8.81 -3.20
CA ILE A 141 6.47 -9.63 -4.23
C ILE A 141 7.32 -9.68 -5.52
N THR A 142 7.89 -8.55 -5.94
CA THR A 142 8.70 -8.45 -7.16
C THR A 142 10.15 -8.91 -6.97
N GLY A 143 10.56 -9.24 -5.74
CA GLY A 143 11.93 -9.69 -5.44
C GLY A 143 12.98 -8.58 -5.61
N GLU A 144 12.60 -7.32 -5.39
CA GLU A 144 13.51 -6.17 -5.42
C GLU A 144 14.44 -6.12 -4.19
N PHE A 145 14.09 -6.84 -3.13
CA PHE A 145 14.85 -6.90 -1.88
C PHE A 145 15.66 -8.20 -1.74
N PRO A 146 16.72 -8.20 -0.92
CA PRO A 146 17.54 -9.40 -0.69
C PRO A 146 16.82 -10.57 0.02
N CYS A 147 15.63 -10.35 0.58
CA CYS A 147 14.87 -11.38 1.28
C CYS A 147 14.18 -12.36 0.31
N ASP A 148 13.70 -13.48 0.86
CA ASP A 148 12.85 -14.40 0.11
C ASP A 148 11.59 -13.68 -0.41
N SER A 149 11.25 -13.88 -1.68
CA SER A 149 10.05 -13.37 -2.34
C SER A 149 8.94 -14.43 -2.48
N GLY A 150 9.14 -15.62 -1.90
CA GLY A 150 8.14 -16.67 -1.83
C GLY A 150 6.89 -16.28 -1.03
N LEU A 151 5.77 -16.95 -1.33
CA LEU A 151 4.47 -16.72 -0.66
C LEU A 151 4.55 -16.75 0.88
N PRO A 152 5.33 -17.65 1.54
CA PRO A 152 5.48 -17.60 3.00
C PRO A 152 6.09 -16.29 3.51
N SER A 153 7.07 -15.73 2.80
CA SER A 153 7.72 -14.46 3.17
C SER A 153 6.79 -13.27 2.99
N GLN A 154 6.04 -13.25 1.87
CA GLN A 154 5.01 -12.25 1.58
C GLN A 154 3.91 -12.29 2.65
N LYS A 155 3.37 -13.47 2.95
CA LYS A 155 2.35 -13.69 3.98
C LYS A 155 2.84 -13.22 5.36
N ALA A 156 4.06 -13.60 5.75
CA ALA A 156 4.62 -13.20 7.03
C ALA A 156 4.71 -11.68 7.18
N PHE A 157 5.05 -10.95 6.12
CA PHE A 157 5.07 -9.48 6.14
C PHE A 157 3.64 -8.91 6.25
N PHE A 158 2.71 -9.41 5.44
CA PHE A 158 1.30 -8.98 5.46
C PHE A 158 0.65 -9.18 6.83
N ASP A 159 0.77 -10.38 7.41
CA ASP A 159 0.19 -10.73 8.71
C ASP A 159 0.76 -9.87 9.84
N ALA A 160 2.06 -9.57 9.78
CA ALA A 160 2.73 -8.78 10.80
C ALA A 160 2.36 -7.29 10.73
N HIS A 161 2.32 -6.71 9.53
CA HIS A 161 2.36 -5.25 9.37
C HIS A 161 1.15 -4.63 8.68
N LEU A 162 0.27 -5.41 8.04
CA LEU A 162 -0.90 -4.89 7.30
C LEU A 162 -2.23 -5.45 7.82
N ALA A 163 -2.33 -6.77 8.00
CA ALA A 163 -3.58 -7.50 8.19
C ALA A 163 -4.46 -6.96 9.34
N LYS A 164 -3.84 -6.45 10.41
CA LYS A 164 -4.54 -6.02 11.63
C LYS A 164 -5.22 -4.66 11.52
N TRP A 165 -4.86 -3.84 10.54
CA TRP A 165 -5.28 -2.43 10.54
C TRP A 165 -5.51 -1.82 9.15
N ALA A 166 -4.88 -2.34 8.10
CA ALA A 166 -4.96 -1.74 6.76
C ALA A 166 -6.41 -1.65 6.25
N ALA A 167 -7.21 -2.71 6.43
CA ALA A 167 -8.62 -2.71 6.05
C ALA A 167 -9.45 -1.65 6.80
N LEU A 168 -9.15 -1.40 8.08
CA LEU A 168 -9.78 -0.34 8.86
C LEU A 168 -9.38 1.04 8.33
N PHE A 169 -8.08 1.27 8.11
CA PHE A 169 -7.59 2.52 7.50
C PHE A 169 -8.29 2.84 6.18
N PHE A 170 -8.42 1.85 5.29
CA PHE A 170 -9.09 2.06 4.01
C PHE A 170 -10.60 2.28 4.14
N THR A 171 -11.23 1.70 5.17
CA THR A 171 -12.63 1.99 5.49
C THR A 171 -12.78 3.43 5.96
N ASP A 172 -11.91 3.89 6.87
CA ASP A 172 -11.92 5.27 7.37
C ASP A 172 -11.62 6.28 6.23
N LEU A 173 -10.75 5.91 5.27
CA LEU A 173 -10.47 6.72 4.09
C LEU A 173 -11.67 6.83 3.13
N GLU A 174 -12.40 5.73 2.96
CA GLU A 174 -13.62 5.70 2.15
C GLU A 174 -14.73 6.59 2.75
N GLU A 175 -14.81 6.65 4.09
CA GLU A 175 -15.86 7.35 4.84
C GLU A 175 -15.45 8.77 5.30
N ALA A 176 -14.21 9.18 5.04
CA ALA A 176 -13.69 10.48 5.47
C ALA A 176 -14.52 11.64 4.90
N GLN A 177 -14.81 12.63 5.74
CA GLN A 177 -15.63 13.79 5.43
C GLN A 177 -15.06 14.60 4.26
N SER A 178 -13.72 14.72 4.20
CA SER A 178 -13.05 15.47 3.14
C SER A 178 -12.84 14.65 1.87
N ALA A 179 -13.12 13.35 1.89
CA ALA A 179 -12.81 12.46 0.78
C ALA A 179 -13.85 12.56 -0.36
N ILE A 180 -13.35 12.89 -1.54
CA ILE A 180 -14.06 12.88 -2.81
C ILE A 180 -13.31 11.96 -3.77
N PHE A 181 -12.10 12.34 -4.20
CA PHE A 181 -11.23 11.51 -5.04
C PHE A 181 -10.63 10.34 -4.26
N TYR A 182 -10.32 10.53 -2.97
CA TYR A 182 -9.73 9.50 -2.12
C TYR A 182 -10.77 8.50 -1.57
N ALA A 183 -12.07 8.80 -1.64
CA ALA A 183 -13.10 7.87 -1.24
C ALA A 183 -13.04 6.54 -2.04
N PRO A 184 -12.98 6.53 -3.39
CA PRO A 184 -12.77 5.29 -4.14
C PRO A 184 -11.36 4.70 -3.99
N VAL A 185 -10.35 5.48 -3.57
CA VAL A 185 -9.03 4.92 -3.16
C VAL A 185 -9.20 4.09 -1.88
N GLY A 186 -10.00 4.58 -0.92
CA GLY A 186 -10.47 3.83 0.24
C GLY A 186 -11.17 2.52 -0.16
N SER A 187 -12.19 2.60 -1.03
CA SER A 187 -12.89 1.40 -1.51
C SER A 187 -11.96 0.39 -2.19
N LEU A 188 -11.03 0.86 -3.02
CA LEU A 188 -10.05 0.02 -3.73
C LEU A 188 -9.13 -0.69 -2.74
N GLY A 189 -8.52 0.05 -1.83
CA GLY A 189 -7.62 -0.51 -0.83
C GLY A 189 -8.34 -1.50 0.09
N ARG A 190 -9.55 -1.19 0.55
CA ARG A 190 -10.36 -2.09 1.38
C ARG A 190 -10.67 -3.41 0.67
N ALA A 191 -11.15 -3.33 -0.58
CA ALA A 191 -11.44 -4.51 -1.39
C ALA A 191 -10.16 -5.35 -1.64
N PHE A 192 -9.04 -4.69 -1.91
CA PHE A 192 -7.77 -5.37 -2.14
C PHE A 192 -7.23 -6.05 -0.88
N MET A 193 -7.28 -5.40 0.28
CA MET A 193 -6.85 -6.01 1.56
C MET A 193 -7.70 -7.24 1.91
N ALA A 194 -8.99 -7.25 1.55
CA ALA A 194 -9.84 -8.43 1.71
C ALA A 194 -9.40 -9.59 0.81
N VAL A 195 -9.11 -9.31 -0.47
CA VAL A 195 -8.58 -10.32 -1.42
C VAL A 195 -7.26 -10.89 -0.92
N GLU A 196 -6.33 -10.05 -0.46
CA GLU A 196 -5.04 -10.49 0.09
C GLU A 196 -5.21 -11.38 1.33
N ALA A 197 -6.08 -10.97 2.27
CA ALA A 197 -6.35 -11.73 3.48
C ALA A 197 -6.94 -13.13 3.16
N ASP A 198 -7.91 -13.20 2.24
CA ASP A 198 -8.50 -14.46 1.79
C ASP A 198 -7.47 -15.35 1.09
N ALA A 199 -6.67 -14.77 0.18
CA ALA A 199 -5.64 -15.50 -0.55
C ALA A 199 -4.59 -16.10 0.39
N PHE A 200 -4.12 -15.35 1.39
CA PHE A 200 -3.16 -15.83 2.38
C PHE A 200 -3.75 -16.78 3.43
N ALA A 201 -5.07 -16.85 3.58
CA ALA A 201 -5.73 -17.78 4.52
C ALA A 201 -5.89 -19.19 3.95
N ILE A 202 -5.91 -19.33 2.61
CA ILE A 202 -6.14 -20.61 1.91
C ILE A 202 -4.82 -21.36 1.63
N GLN A 203 -3.67 -20.72 1.86
CA GLN A 203 -2.32 -21.25 1.57
C GLN A 203 -1.66 -21.93 2.77
#